data_AF-A0A2R6LL76-F1
#
_entry.id   AF-A0A2R6LL76-F1
#
_cell.length_a   1.000
_cell.length_b   1.000
_cell.length_c   1.000
_cell.angle_alpha   90.00
_cell.angle_beta   90.00
_cell.angle_gamma   90.00
#
_symmetry.space_group_name_H-M   'P 1'
#
loop_
_entity.id
_entity.type
_entity.pdbx_description
1 polymer ?
#
loop_
_entity_poly.entity_id
_entity_poly.type
_entity_poly.pdbx_seq_one_letter_code
_entity_poly.pdbx_strand_id
1 'polypeptide(L)'
;MARDGRVYTYGTRDGTDALFAVDAHSGEIQWHAETGNDDPPVVAEEFIYATTDDELTAFAVEDGAPEAGFGEAATPLARVGDVLYASHRGTALAFDTTTGDRLWRLQTEEVTISDTVGRTVHAVTPVDGAVYMSARDAFYGVGPS
;
A
#
# COMPACT_ATOMS: atom_id res chain seq x y z
N MET A 1 11.33 -3.99 0.17
CA MET A 1 10.99 -5.36 -0.32
C MET A 1 11.96 -5.76 -1.42
N ALA A 2 12.12 -7.04 -1.76
CA ALA A 2 13.05 -7.47 -2.83
C ALA A 2 12.41 -8.46 -3.79
N ARG A 3 12.65 -8.31 -5.11
CA ARG A 3 12.15 -9.18 -6.18
C ARG A 3 13.18 -9.21 -7.32
N ASP A 4 13.45 -10.38 -7.90
CA ASP A 4 14.25 -10.54 -9.13
C ASP A 4 15.60 -9.78 -9.14
N GLY A 5 16.27 -9.73 -7.99
CA GLY A 5 17.55 -9.01 -7.86
C GLY A 5 17.41 -7.48 -7.70
N ARG A 6 16.20 -6.97 -7.47
CA ARG A 6 15.92 -5.57 -7.14
C ARG A 6 15.41 -5.43 -5.71
N VAL A 7 15.77 -4.32 -5.07
CA VAL A 7 15.26 -3.87 -3.78
C VAL A 7 14.44 -2.60 -4.00
N TYR A 8 13.24 -2.58 -3.45
CA TYR A 8 12.35 -1.42 -3.40
C TYR A 8 12.38 -0.80 -2.01
N THR A 9 12.73 0.48 -1.94
CA THR A 9 12.83 1.25 -0.70
C THR A 9 12.29 2.66 -0.89
N TYR A 10 11.84 3.26 0.21
CA TYR A 10 11.56 4.69 0.26
C TYR A 10 12.83 5.46 0.66
N GLY A 11 12.84 6.74 0.34
CA GLY A 11 13.84 7.70 0.77
C GLY A 11 13.47 9.10 0.29
N THR A 12 14.30 10.08 0.58
CA THR A 12 14.08 11.45 0.12
C THR A 12 15.10 11.79 -0.97
N ARG A 13 14.64 12.36 -2.09
CA ARG A 13 15.48 12.88 -3.17
C ARG A 13 15.09 14.31 -3.47
N ASP A 14 16.09 15.19 -3.52
CA ASP A 14 15.89 16.61 -3.85
C ASP A 14 14.83 17.33 -2.97
N GLY A 15 14.58 16.80 -1.76
CA GLY A 15 13.62 17.33 -0.79
C GLY A 15 12.22 16.71 -0.84
N THR A 16 11.99 15.76 -1.75
CA THR A 16 10.71 15.06 -1.92
C THR A 16 10.85 13.58 -1.56
N ASP A 17 9.81 12.99 -0.99
CA ASP A 17 9.77 11.55 -0.75
C ASP A 17 9.68 10.80 -2.10
N ALA A 18 10.35 9.65 -2.17
CA ALA A 18 10.44 8.87 -3.39
C ALA A 18 10.56 7.38 -3.10
N LEU A 19 9.97 6.60 -4.01
CA LEU A 19 10.19 5.17 -4.17
C LEU A 19 11.41 4.95 -5.08
N PHE A 20 12.32 4.07 -4.66
CA PHE A 20 13.51 3.69 -5.42
C PHE A 20 13.50 2.22 -5.73
N ALA A 21 13.89 1.88 -6.96
CA ALA A 21 14.35 0.55 -7.31
C ALA A 21 15.87 0.52 -7.37
N VAL A 22 16.46 -0.39 -6.62
CA VAL A 22 17.91 -0.51 -6.44
C VAL A 22 18.32 -1.92 -6.85
N ASP A 23 19.37 -2.05 -7.63
CA ASP A 23 19.99 -3.36 -7.87
C ASP A 23 20.49 -3.95 -6.56
N ALA A 24 20.02 -5.14 -6.21
CA ALA A 24 20.33 -5.79 -4.93
C ALA A 24 21.80 -6.21 -4.82
N HIS A 25 22.52 -6.33 -5.94
CA HIS A 25 23.90 -6.77 -5.97
C HIS A 25 24.90 -5.61 -5.98
N SER A 26 24.65 -4.60 -6.82
CA SER A 26 25.54 -3.44 -6.98
C SER A 26 25.16 -2.27 -6.07
N GLY A 27 23.90 -2.18 -5.64
CA GLY A 27 23.37 -1.03 -4.92
C GLY A 27 23.08 0.17 -5.83
N GLU A 28 23.12 -0.01 -7.16
CA GLU A 28 22.84 1.07 -8.11
C GLU A 28 21.33 1.34 -8.22
N ILE A 29 20.95 2.60 -8.21
CA ILE A 29 19.57 3.02 -8.46
C ILE A 29 19.26 2.79 -9.93
N GLN A 30 18.27 1.94 -10.20
CA GLN A 30 17.79 1.67 -11.54
C GLN A 30 16.74 2.70 -11.99
N TRP A 31 15.81 3.03 -11.09
CA TRP A 31 14.81 4.08 -11.29
C TRP A 31 14.32 4.62 -9.94
N HIS A 32 13.66 5.78 -9.98
CA HIS A 32 12.91 6.32 -8.84
C HIS A 32 11.62 7.00 -9.31
N ALA A 33 10.61 7.04 -8.43
CA ALA A 33 9.34 7.73 -8.64
C ALA A 33 9.02 8.58 -7.40
N GLU A 34 8.49 9.78 -7.61
CA GLU A 34 8.09 10.66 -6.51
C GLU A 34 6.87 10.08 -5.78
N THR A 35 6.88 10.15 -4.46
CA THR A 35 5.81 9.73 -3.57
C THR A 35 5.43 10.88 -2.65
N GLY A 36 4.23 10.85 -2.08
CA GLY A 36 3.73 11.91 -1.19
C GLY A 36 4.05 11.68 0.28
N ASN A 37 4.59 10.50 0.60
CA ASN A 37 4.97 10.11 1.95
C ASN A 37 5.98 8.95 1.94
N ASP A 38 6.37 8.54 3.14
CA ASP A 38 7.25 7.41 3.44
C ASP A 38 6.49 6.11 3.79
N ASP A 39 5.19 6.02 3.44
CA ASP A 39 4.41 4.82 3.72
C ASP A 39 5.01 3.60 2.99
N PRO A 40 5.02 2.41 3.62
CA PRO A 40 5.51 1.19 2.98
C PRO A 40 4.73 0.85 1.71
N PRO A 41 5.41 0.57 0.57
CA PRO A 41 4.72 0.15 -0.64
C PRO A 41 4.33 -1.34 -0.59
N VAL A 42 3.37 -1.73 -1.43
CA VAL A 42 3.05 -3.14 -1.71
C VAL A 42 3.63 -3.53 -3.07
N VAL A 43 4.55 -4.49 -3.09
CA VAL A 43 5.19 -4.98 -4.32
C VAL A 43 4.47 -6.23 -4.83
N ALA A 44 3.99 -6.19 -6.07
CA ALA A 44 3.38 -7.31 -6.77
C ALA A 44 4.25 -7.74 -7.97
N GLU A 45 3.68 -8.50 -8.92
CA GLU A 45 4.44 -8.99 -10.08
C GLU A 45 4.79 -7.90 -11.08
N GLU A 46 3.77 -7.18 -11.52
CA GLU A 46 3.90 -6.15 -12.57
C GLU A 46 3.91 -4.73 -11.97
N PHE A 47 3.40 -4.57 -10.74
CA PHE A 47 3.17 -3.26 -10.16
C PHE A 47 3.67 -3.15 -8.72
N ILE A 48 4.04 -1.92 -8.36
CA ILE A 48 4.29 -1.49 -6.99
C ILE A 48 3.23 -0.44 -6.64
N TYR A 49 2.48 -0.68 -5.57
CA TYR A 49 1.47 0.23 -5.10
C TYR A 49 2.05 1.10 -4.00
N ALA A 50 1.98 2.42 -4.18
CA ALA A 50 2.48 3.41 -3.24
C ALA A 50 1.59 4.66 -3.25
N THR A 51 1.66 5.45 -2.18
CA THR A 51 0.87 6.68 -2.04
C THR A 51 1.65 7.87 -2.59
N THR A 52 1.05 8.58 -3.54
CA THR A 52 1.51 9.91 -3.98
C THR A 52 0.80 11.00 -3.16
N ASP A 53 1.15 12.27 -3.38
CA ASP A 53 0.42 13.39 -2.75
C ASP A 53 -1.06 13.43 -3.17
N ASP A 54 -1.36 12.96 -4.39
CA ASP A 54 -2.69 13.02 -4.98
C ASP A 54 -3.53 11.78 -4.66
N GLU A 55 -2.95 10.58 -4.81
CA GLU A 55 -3.68 9.31 -4.68
C GLU A 55 -2.79 8.09 -4.42
N LEU A 56 -3.43 6.98 -4.07
CA LEU A 56 -2.82 5.66 -4.21
C LEU A 56 -2.59 5.35 -5.70
N THR A 57 -1.38 4.96 -6.06
CA THR A 57 -0.92 4.80 -7.44
C THR A 57 -0.20 3.46 -7.63
N ALA A 58 -0.41 2.83 -8.78
CA ALA A 58 0.36 1.68 -9.25
C ALA A 58 1.48 2.14 -10.17
N PHE A 59 2.71 1.74 -9.84
CA PHE A 59 3.92 2.01 -10.63
C PHE A 59 4.42 0.72 -11.27
N ALA A 60 4.81 0.76 -12.54
CA ALA A 60 5.45 -0.36 -13.22
C ALA A 60 6.74 -0.78 -12.51
N VAL A 61 6.93 -2.08 -12.32
CA VAL A 61 8.12 -2.67 -11.68
C VAL A 61 9.39 -2.41 -12.50
N GLU A 62 9.22 -2.31 -13.82
CA GLU A 62 10.26 -2.25 -14.83
C GLU A 62 11.00 -0.91 -14.82
N ASP A 63 10.26 0.19 -14.78
CA ASP A 63 10.79 1.55 -14.98
C ASP A 63 10.25 2.60 -13.99
N GLY A 64 9.31 2.22 -13.12
CA GLY A 64 8.71 3.13 -12.16
C GLY A 64 7.69 4.09 -12.77
N ALA A 65 7.21 3.85 -13.99
CA ALA A 65 6.16 4.67 -14.60
C ALA A 65 4.82 4.49 -13.85
N PRO A 66 4.07 5.58 -13.56
CA PRO A 66 2.73 5.46 -13.02
C PRO A 66 1.76 4.96 -14.09
N GLU A 67 1.04 3.86 -13.80
CA GLU A 67 0.18 3.16 -14.76
C GLU A 67 -1.31 3.18 -14.37
N ALA A 68 -1.62 3.26 -13.07
CA ALA A 68 -3.00 3.34 -12.60
C ALA A 68 -3.15 4.14 -11.30
N GLY A 69 -4.29 4.79 -11.12
CA GLY A 69 -4.69 5.53 -9.92
C GLY A 69 -5.98 4.96 -9.31
N PHE A 70 -6.14 5.12 -8.00
CA PHE A 70 -7.26 4.58 -7.23
C PHE A 70 -8.19 5.67 -6.64
N GLY A 71 -7.98 6.93 -7.04
CA GLY A 71 -8.90 8.05 -6.81
C GLY A 71 -8.98 8.57 -5.37
N GLU A 72 -8.22 8.00 -4.44
CA GLU A 72 -8.01 8.56 -3.10
C GLU A 72 -6.63 8.19 -2.55
N ALA A 73 -6.02 9.11 -1.78
CA ALA A 73 -4.80 8.83 -1.04
C ALA A 73 -5.11 7.82 0.08
N ALA A 74 -4.46 6.66 0.04
CA ALA A 74 -4.60 5.60 1.02
C ALA A 74 -3.31 4.78 1.11
N THR A 75 -2.90 4.42 2.32
CA THR A 75 -1.73 3.59 2.56
C THR A 75 -2.00 2.16 2.09
N PRO A 76 -1.26 1.63 1.11
CA PRO A 76 -1.44 0.26 0.65
C PRO A 76 -0.96 -0.73 1.72
N LEU A 77 -1.72 -1.82 1.90
CA LEU A 77 -1.45 -2.81 2.95
C LEU A 77 -1.10 -4.19 2.38
N ALA A 78 -1.85 -4.65 1.39
CA ALA A 78 -1.60 -5.92 0.72
C ALA A 78 -2.33 -6.02 -0.62
N ARG A 79 -1.85 -6.89 -1.51
CA ARG A 79 -2.58 -7.32 -2.72
C ARG A 79 -2.79 -8.83 -2.67
N VAL A 80 -4.01 -9.26 -3.01
CA VAL A 80 -4.38 -10.69 -3.14
C VAL A 80 -5.14 -10.87 -4.44
N GLY A 81 -4.53 -11.57 -5.40
CA GLY A 81 -5.08 -11.64 -6.76
C GLY A 81 -5.26 -10.23 -7.33
N ASP A 82 -6.48 -9.91 -7.72
CA ASP A 82 -6.84 -8.62 -8.30
C ASP A 82 -7.41 -7.61 -7.30
N VAL A 83 -7.26 -7.89 -5.99
CA VAL A 83 -7.75 -6.99 -4.93
C VAL A 83 -6.58 -6.35 -4.19
N LEU A 84 -6.53 -5.02 -4.19
CA LEU A 84 -5.63 -4.21 -3.39
C LEU A 84 -6.36 -3.71 -2.14
N TYR A 85 -5.80 -4.02 -0.98
CA TYR A 85 -6.28 -3.55 0.31
C TYR A 85 -5.45 -2.37 0.77
N ALA A 86 -6.13 -1.32 1.22
CA ALA A 86 -5.51 -0.10 1.69
C ALA A 86 -6.20 0.40 2.95
N SER A 87 -5.55 1.34 3.65
CA SER A 87 -6.15 2.04 4.76
C SER A 87 -5.99 3.54 4.64
N HIS A 88 -7.02 4.26 5.09
CA HIS A 88 -6.99 5.71 5.14
C HIS A 88 -7.75 6.18 6.39
N ARG A 89 -7.02 6.74 7.36
CA ARG A 89 -7.56 7.37 8.59
C ARG A 89 -8.59 6.51 9.34
N GLY A 90 -8.31 5.21 9.51
CA GLY A 90 -9.22 4.26 10.16
C GLY A 90 -10.37 3.76 9.28
N THR A 91 -10.24 3.94 7.97
CA THR A 91 -11.08 3.28 6.98
C THR A 91 -10.25 2.19 6.32
N ALA A 92 -10.78 0.96 6.27
CA ALA A 92 -10.28 -0.08 5.40
C ALA A 92 -10.95 0.05 4.01
N LEU A 93 -10.15 -0.10 2.97
CA LEU A 93 -10.55 0.04 1.57
C LEU A 93 -10.11 -1.21 0.81
N ALA A 94 -10.89 -1.59 -0.19
CA ALA A 94 -10.47 -2.55 -1.20
C ALA A 94 -10.75 -2.02 -2.60
N PHE A 95 -9.79 -2.23 -3.49
CA PHE A 95 -9.84 -1.81 -4.88
C PHE A 95 -9.60 -3.00 -5.80
N ASP A 96 -10.26 -3.00 -6.94
CA ASP A 96 -9.97 -3.90 -8.05
C ASP A 96 -8.78 -3.34 -8.83
N THR A 97 -7.69 -4.11 -8.93
CA THR A 97 -6.44 -3.64 -9.53
C THR A 97 -6.48 -3.63 -11.06
N THR A 98 -7.48 -4.25 -11.68
CA THR A 98 -7.62 -4.31 -13.14
C THR A 98 -8.40 -3.11 -13.67
N THR A 99 -9.38 -2.66 -12.90
CA THR A 99 -10.29 -1.55 -13.26
C THR A 99 -9.94 -0.24 -12.54
N GLY A 100 -9.29 -0.32 -11.38
CA GLY A 100 -9.09 0.82 -10.47
C GLY A 100 -10.30 1.09 -9.56
N ASP A 101 -11.39 0.36 -9.72
CA ASP A 101 -12.64 0.62 -9.00
C ASP A 101 -12.55 0.22 -7.53
N ARG A 102 -13.12 1.03 -6.64
CA ARG A 102 -13.27 0.67 -5.23
C ARG A 102 -14.37 -0.38 -5.07
N LEU A 103 -13.98 -1.57 -4.63
CA LEU A 103 -14.87 -2.70 -4.35
C LEU A 103 -15.70 -2.48 -3.08
N TRP A 104 -15.05 -2.05 -1.99
CA TRP A 104 -15.74 -1.75 -0.74
C TRP A 104 -14.97 -0.76 0.15
N ARG A 105 -15.70 -0.22 1.13
CA ARG A 105 -15.19 0.68 2.16
C ARG A 105 -15.79 0.30 3.52
N LEU A 106 -14.95 0.13 4.54
CA LEU A 106 -15.38 -0.14 5.91
C LEU A 106 -14.70 0.87 6.85
N GLN A 107 -15.50 1.70 7.52
CA GLN A 107 -15.01 2.62 8.53
C GLN A 107 -15.07 1.95 9.90
N THR A 108 -13.93 1.85 10.60
CA THR A 108 -13.92 1.33 11.98
C THR A 108 -14.48 2.39 12.93
N GLU A 109 -15.16 1.97 14.00
CA GLU A 109 -15.66 2.90 15.02
C GLU A 109 -14.50 3.58 15.77
N GLU A 110 -14.72 4.81 16.21
CA GLU A 110 -13.73 5.56 17.00
C GLU A 110 -13.81 5.09 18.46
N VAL A 111 -12.80 4.35 18.93
CA VAL A 111 -12.72 3.94 20.33
C VAL A 111 -11.77 4.87 21.08
N THR A 112 -12.33 5.69 21.99
CA THR A 112 -11.56 6.52 22.91
C THR A 112 -11.00 5.67 24.06
N ILE A 113 -9.69 5.48 24.12
CA ILE A 113 -9.00 4.91 25.29
C ILE A 113 -7.86 5.85 25.69
N SER A 114 -8.09 6.65 26.74
CA SER A 114 -7.11 7.62 27.30
C SER A 114 -6.68 8.74 26.33
N ASP A 115 -5.96 9.76 26.82
CA ASP A 115 -5.58 11.01 26.13
C ASP A 115 -4.61 10.80 24.93
N THR A 116 -4.93 9.89 24.03
CA THR A 116 -4.20 9.62 22.79
C THR A 116 -5.19 9.11 21.74
N VAL A 117 -5.45 9.93 20.72
CA VAL A 117 -6.20 9.50 19.54
C VAL A 117 -5.26 8.68 18.66
N GLY A 118 -5.57 7.41 18.43
CA GLY A 118 -4.78 6.54 17.55
C GLY A 118 -5.65 5.48 16.87
N ARG A 119 -5.73 5.54 15.54
CA ARG A 119 -6.30 4.49 14.68
C ARG A 119 -5.13 3.82 13.97
N THR A 120 -4.92 2.51 14.17
CA THR A 120 -3.77 1.80 13.61
C THR A 120 -4.18 0.39 13.21
N VAL A 121 -3.84 -0.01 11.98
CA VAL A 121 -3.86 -1.39 11.49
C VAL A 121 -2.44 -1.94 11.66
N HIS A 122 -2.28 -3.04 12.38
CA HIS A 122 -0.94 -3.55 12.74
C HIS A 122 -0.38 -4.59 11.76
N ALA A 123 -1.23 -5.32 11.05
CA ALA A 123 -0.82 -6.30 10.04
C ALA A 123 -2.02 -6.70 9.16
N VAL A 124 -1.74 -6.96 7.88
CA VAL A 124 -2.62 -7.67 6.96
C VAL A 124 -1.89 -8.95 6.56
N THR A 125 -2.43 -10.11 6.92
CA THR A 125 -1.91 -11.40 6.42
C THR A 125 -2.95 -12.01 5.51
N PRO A 126 -2.70 -12.07 4.19
CA PRO A 126 -3.56 -12.79 3.28
C PRO A 126 -3.36 -14.30 3.45
N VAL A 127 -4.46 -15.02 3.70
CA VAL A 127 -4.50 -16.49 3.75
C VAL A 127 -5.78 -16.94 3.04
N ASP A 128 -5.64 -17.76 2.00
CA ASP A 128 -6.74 -18.42 1.30
C ASP A 128 -7.92 -17.51 0.89
N GLY A 129 -7.61 -16.33 0.33
CA GLY A 129 -8.61 -15.38 -0.15
C GLY A 129 -9.26 -14.51 0.94
N ALA A 130 -8.83 -14.65 2.20
CA ALA A 130 -9.23 -13.78 3.29
C ALA A 130 -8.07 -12.87 3.73
N VAL A 131 -8.42 -11.66 4.17
CA VAL A 131 -7.54 -10.72 4.87
C VAL A 131 -7.91 -10.70 6.34
N TYR A 132 -6.92 -11.01 7.17
CA TYR A 132 -6.99 -10.84 8.61
C TYR A 132 -6.38 -9.50 8.99
N MET A 133 -7.18 -8.64 9.61
CA MET A 133 -6.76 -7.33 10.11
C MET A 133 -6.80 -7.34 11.63
N SER A 134 -5.65 -7.05 12.25
CA SER A 134 -5.59 -6.69 13.66
C SER A 134 -5.63 -5.17 13.81
N ALA A 135 -6.74 -4.66 14.34
CA ALA A 135 -6.90 -3.26 14.72
C ALA A 135 -6.92 -3.12 16.25
N ARG A 136 -6.85 -1.88 16.75
CA ARG A 136 -6.83 -1.59 18.20
C ARG A 136 -8.10 -2.00 18.95
N ASP A 137 -9.22 -2.06 18.25
CA ASP A 137 -10.56 -2.31 18.79
C ASP A 137 -11.00 -3.77 18.64
N ALA A 138 -10.62 -4.43 17.54
CA ALA A 138 -10.99 -5.81 17.29
C ALA A 138 -10.09 -6.50 16.24
N PHE A 139 -10.29 -7.82 16.16
CA PHE A 139 -9.75 -8.66 15.11
C PHE A 139 -10.84 -8.88 14.04
N TYR A 140 -10.56 -8.50 12.80
CA TYR A 140 -11.48 -8.62 11.68
C TYR A 140 -10.94 -9.64 10.68
N GLY A 141 -11.79 -10.61 10.28
CA GLY A 141 -11.53 -11.50 9.16
C GLY A 141 -12.49 -11.17 8.03
N VAL A 142 -11.97 -10.76 6.87
CA VAL A 142 -12.77 -10.46 5.68
C VAL A 142 -12.32 -11.38 4.56
N GLY A 143 -13.21 -12.26 4.09
CA GLY A 143 -12.98 -13.18 2.97
C GLY A 143 -14.28 -13.47 2.23
N PRO A 144 -14.24 -14.05 1.02
CA PRO A 144 -15.45 -14.35 0.27
C PRO A 144 -16.31 -15.40 0.98
N SER A 145 -17.63 -15.23 0.89
CA SER A 145 -18.65 -16.23 1.24
C SER A 145 -18.78 -17.32 0.19
#